data_AF-A0A7C5JNJ7-F1
#
_entry.id   AF-A0A7C5JNJ7-F1
#
_cell.length_a   1.000
_cell.length_b   1.000
_cell.length_c   1.000
_cell.angle_alpha   90.00
_cell.angle_beta   90.00
_cell.angle_gamma   90.00
#
_symmetry.space_group_name_H-M   'P 1'
#
loop_
_entity.id
_entity.type
_entity.pdbx_description
1 polymer ?
#
loop_
_entity_poly.entity_id
_entity_poly.type
_entity_poly.pdbx_seq_one_letter_code
_entity_poly.pdbx_strand_id
1 'polypeptide(L)'
;MIALEFRLKLSSAYSIRVPYSYQCARTYPLPAPSTIKGLCANALWRLHGGDPVQILNDINKNSMIATSRTEYPVVITSCTVRVIPMDALLRQFAFTPYIDCMIVF
;
A
#
# COMPACT_ATOMS: atom_id res chain seq x y z
N MET A 1 -20.93 -9.78 4.31
CA MET A 1 -19.67 -9.10 4.62
C MET A 1 -18.57 -10.15 4.61
N ILE A 2 -17.60 -9.99 3.72
CA ILE A 2 -16.49 -10.93 3.57
C ILE A 2 -15.20 -10.17 3.84
N ALA A 3 -14.40 -10.66 4.78
CA ALA A 3 -13.07 -10.13 5.06
C ALA A 3 -12.01 -11.10 4.52
N LEU A 4 -11.06 -10.56 3.77
CA LEU A 4 -9.88 -11.27 3.29
C LEU A 4 -8.67 -10.77 4.08
N GLU A 5 -8.08 -11.65 4.88
CA GLU A 5 -6.83 -11.40 5.59
C GLU A 5 -5.69 -12.14 4.89
N PHE A 6 -4.55 -11.47 4.72
CA PHE A 6 -3.37 -12.06 4.11
C PHE A 6 -2.08 -11.44 4.66
N ARG A 7 -1.04 -12.27 4.73
CA ARG A 7 0.29 -11.86 5.20
C ARG A 7 1.24 -11.66 4.03
N LEU A 8 1.81 -10.47 3.92
CA LEU A 8 2.91 -10.16 3.02
C LEU A 8 4.22 -10.53 3.70
N LYS A 9 4.96 -11.49 3.12
CA LYS A 9 6.35 -11.77 3.48
C LYS A 9 7.26 -10.89 2.64
N LEU A 10 8.05 -10.05 3.29
CA LEU A 10 8.97 -9.14 2.61
C LEU A 10 10.39 -9.70 2.67
N SER A 11 10.96 -9.99 1.51
CA SER A 11 12.34 -10.48 1.38
C SER A 11 13.37 -9.35 1.24
N SER A 12 12.92 -8.11 1.14
CA SER A 12 13.76 -6.94 0.87
C SER A 12 13.13 -5.66 1.43
N ALA A 13 13.89 -4.56 1.37
CA ALA A 13 13.35 -3.24 1.66
C ALA A 13 12.23 -2.88 0.66
N TYR A 14 11.15 -2.32 1.16
CA TYR A 14 10.04 -1.80 0.36
C TYR A 14 10.03 -0.27 0.40
N SER A 15 9.46 0.33 -0.65
CA SER A 15 9.26 1.77 -0.70
C SER A 15 7.78 2.13 -0.81
N ILE A 16 7.31 3.02 0.05
CA ILE A 16 5.99 3.63 -0.08
C ILE A 16 6.18 5.03 -0.63
N ARG A 17 5.50 5.30 -1.75
CA ARG A 17 5.41 6.63 -2.35
C ARG A 17 4.02 7.18 -2.13
N VAL A 18 3.95 8.30 -1.45
CA VAL A 18 2.70 9.02 -1.20
C VAL A 18 2.87 10.48 -1.59
N PRO A 19 1.82 11.14 -2.10
CA PRO A 19 1.81 12.58 -2.28
C PRO A 19 2.16 13.24 -0.94
N TYR A 20 3.15 14.12 -0.95
CA TYR A 20 3.48 14.91 0.22
C TYR A 20 2.43 16.00 0.36
N SER A 21 1.57 15.88 1.37
CA SER A 21 0.82 17.02 1.88
C SER A 21 1.40 17.44 3.23
N TYR A 22 1.25 18.71 3.60
CA TYR A 22 1.63 19.20 4.94
C TYR A 22 0.91 18.43 6.07
N GLN A 23 -0.19 17.73 5.75
CA GLN A 23 -1.01 16.93 6.65
C GLN A 23 -0.60 15.44 6.67
N CYS A 24 0.22 14.99 5.73
CA CYS A 24 0.69 13.61 5.68
C CYS A 24 1.70 13.37 6.81
N ALA A 25 1.57 12.22 7.49
CA ALA A 25 2.62 11.78 8.41
C ALA A 25 3.94 11.71 7.64
N ARG A 26 5.03 12.24 8.21
CA ARG A 26 6.37 12.24 7.60
C ARG A 26 6.90 10.83 7.29
N THR A 27 6.22 9.80 7.77
CA THR A 27 6.51 8.40 7.53
C THR A 27 5.22 7.57 7.45
N TYR A 28 5.11 6.72 6.44
CA TYR A 28 4.11 5.66 6.30
C TYR A 28 4.82 4.31 6.37
N PRO A 29 5.03 3.76 7.59
CA PRO A 29 5.70 2.47 7.74
C PRO A 29 4.85 1.30 7.21
N LEU A 30 3.54 1.47 7.13
CA LEU A 30 2.59 0.44 6.69
C LEU A 30 1.93 0.82 5.36
N PRO A 31 1.58 -0.16 4.50
CA PRO A 31 0.94 0.11 3.22
C PRO A 31 -0.41 0.77 3.44
N ALA A 32 -0.64 1.86 2.70
CA ALA A 32 -1.91 2.57 2.72
C ALA A 32 -3.05 1.70 2.17
N PRO A 33 -4.32 2.00 2.51
CA PRO A 33 -5.48 1.26 2.00
C PRO A 33 -5.49 1.13 0.46
N SER A 34 -5.10 2.19 -0.24
CA SER A 34 -4.98 2.19 -1.71
C SER A 34 -3.94 1.21 -2.23
N THR A 35 -2.81 1.04 -1.52
CA THR A 35 -1.78 0.05 -1.86
C THR A 35 -2.31 -1.36 -1.74
N ILE A 36 -3.06 -1.66 -0.67
CA ILE A 36 -3.67 -2.99 -0.46
C ILE A 36 -4.66 -3.32 -1.58
N LYS A 37 -5.57 -2.39 -1.90
CA LYS A 37 -6.52 -2.53 -3.02
C LYS A 37 -5.80 -2.74 -4.35
N GLY A 38 -4.72 -1.99 -4.59
CA GLY A 38 -3.87 -2.15 -5.78
C GLY A 38 -3.15 -3.50 -5.85
N LEU A 39 -2.69 -4.05 -4.72
CA LEU A 39 -2.10 -5.40 -4.66
C LEU A 39 -3.13 -6.46 -5.05
N CYS A 40 -4.35 -6.38 -4.52
CA CYS A 40 -5.44 -7.27 -4.89
C CYS A 40 -5.82 -7.14 -6.37
N ALA A 41 -5.91 -5.91 -6.89
CA ALA A 41 -6.20 -5.65 -8.30
C ALA A 41 -5.14 -6.26 -9.22
N ASN A 42 -3.87 -6.06 -8.87
CA ASN A 42 -2.74 -6.61 -9.62
C ASN A 42 -2.72 -8.15 -9.57
N ALA A 43 -3.07 -8.76 -8.43
CA ALA A 43 -3.17 -10.22 -8.32
C ALA A 43 -4.30 -10.78 -9.20
N LEU A 44 -5.47 -10.16 -9.20
CA LEU A 44 -6.59 -10.55 -10.07
C LEU A 44 -6.27 -10.34 -11.54
N TRP A 45 -5.66 -9.20 -11.90
CA TRP A 45 -5.22 -8.92 -13.26
C TRP A 45 -4.21 -9.95 -13.76
N ARG A 46 -3.25 -10.37 -12.92
CA ARG A 46 -2.29 -11.43 -13.27
C ARG A 46 -2.94 -12.79 -13.50
N LEU A 47 -4.05 -13.08 -12.82
CA LEU A 47 -4.73 -14.36 -12.91
C LEU A 47 -5.72 -14.43 -14.08
N HIS A 48 -6.46 -13.34 -14.34
CA HIS A 48 -7.55 -13.31 -15.32
C HIS A 48 -7.23 -12.48 -16.59
N GLY A 49 -6.19 -11.64 -16.57
CA GLY A 49 -5.93 -10.66 -17.63
C GLY A 49 -6.92 -9.50 -17.63
N GLY A 50 -7.06 -8.83 -18.77
CA GLY A 50 -8.02 -7.73 -18.97
C GLY A 50 -7.48 -6.33 -18.70
N ASP A 51 -8.40 -5.37 -18.55
CA ASP A 51 -8.07 -3.97 -18.26
C ASP A 51 -7.80 -3.76 -16.77
N PRO A 52 -6.55 -3.46 -16.37
CA PRO A 52 -6.19 -3.28 -14.96
C PRO A 52 -6.93 -2.11 -14.31
N VAL A 53 -7.35 -1.09 -15.07
CA VAL A 53 -8.05 0.08 -14.54
C VAL A 53 -9.47 -0.30 -14.12
N GLN A 54 -10.16 -1.10 -14.91
CA GLN A 54 -11.50 -1.60 -14.58
C GLN A 54 -11.47 -2.47 -13.32
N ILE A 55 -10.53 -3.42 -13.24
CA ILE A 55 -10.37 -4.30 -12.07
C ILE A 55 -10.13 -3.47 -10.80
N LEU A 56 -9.25 -2.46 -10.87
CA LEU A 56 -9.00 -1.58 -9.72
C LEU A 56 -10.25 -0.79 -9.32
N ASN A 57 -11.01 -0.28 -10.29
CA ASN A 57 -12.24 0.46 -10.05
C ASN A 57 -13.32 -0.42 -9.40
N ASP A 58 -13.44 -1.67 -9.83
CA ASP A 58 -14.40 -2.62 -9.26
C ASP A 58 -14.04 -2.96 -7.81
N ILE A 59 -12.75 -3.21 -7.53
CA ILE A 59 -12.29 -3.40 -6.14
C ILE A 59 -12.56 -2.14 -5.31
N ASN A 60 -12.27 -0.95 -5.84
CA ASN A 60 -12.51 0.29 -5.11
C ASN A 60 -13.98 0.53 -4.77
N LYS A 61 -14.90 0.21 -5.69
CA LYS A 61 -16.35 0.33 -5.47
C LYS A 61 -16.89 -0.68 -4.48
N ASN A 62 -16.39 -1.91 -4.53
CA ASN A 62 -16.90 -3.01 -3.73
C ASN A 62 -16.25 -3.12 -2.35
N SER A 63 -15.03 -2.59 -2.16
CA SER A 63 -14.33 -2.69 -0.88
C SER A 63 -14.71 -1.57 0.09
N MET A 64 -15.23 -1.96 1.25
CA MET A 64 -15.59 -1.04 2.34
C MET A 64 -14.36 -0.46 3.01
N ILE A 65 -13.44 -1.31 3.47
CA ILE A 65 -12.26 -0.89 4.22
C ILE A 65 -11.05 -1.76 3.86
N ALA A 66 -9.86 -1.17 3.89
CA ALA A 66 -8.60 -1.89 3.82
C ALA A 66 -7.65 -1.33 4.87
N THR A 67 -6.96 -2.21 5.59
CA THR A 67 -6.04 -1.83 6.66
C THR A 67 -4.86 -2.79 6.72
N SER A 68 -3.77 -2.34 7.36
CA SER A 68 -2.59 -3.14 7.58
C SER A 68 -2.09 -2.98 9.01
N ARG A 69 -1.42 -4.03 9.48
CA ARG A 69 -0.75 -4.06 10.78
C ARG A 69 0.57 -4.80 10.66
N THR A 70 1.46 -4.56 11.62
CA THR A 70 2.72 -5.31 11.76
C THR A 70 2.91 -5.66 13.22
N GLU A 71 3.26 -6.91 13.48
CA GLU A 71 3.69 -7.38 14.81
C GLU A 71 5.19 -7.12 15.02
N TYR A 72 5.92 -6.88 13.93
CA TYR A 72 7.37 -6.70 13.93
C TYR A 72 7.75 -5.22 13.82
N PRO A 73 8.90 -4.82 14.37
CA PRO A 73 9.38 -3.45 14.26
C PRO A 73 9.64 -3.08 12.81
N VAL A 74 9.19 -1.89 12.40
CA VAL A 74 9.47 -1.35 11.07
C VAL A 74 10.71 -0.49 11.14
N VAL A 75 11.79 -0.95 10.51
CA VAL A 75 13.05 -0.23 10.42
C VAL A 75 13.01 0.69 9.21
N ILE A 76 13.02 2.00 9.45
CA ILE A 76 13.02 3.02 8.39
C ILE A 76 14.46 3.38 8.09
N THR A 77 14.92 3.14 6.85
CA THR A 77 16.33 3.39 6.46
C THR A 77 16.53 4.79 5.92
N SER A 78 15.58 5.29 5.13
CA SER A 78 15.65 6.63 4.57
C SER A 78 14.26 7.15 4.21
N CYS A 79 14.11 8.47 4.33
CA CYS A 79 12.95 9.20 3.83
C CYS A 79 13.47 10.34 2.96
N THR A 80 13.10 10.32 1.69
CA THR A 80 13.46 11.34 0.72
C THR A 80 12.20 12.09 0.32
N VAL A 81 12.23 13.41 0.48
CA VAL A 81 11.17 14.29 0.00
C VAL A 81 11.70 14.96 -1.26
N ARG A 82 11.06 14.69 -2.40
CA ARG A 82 11.34 15.40 -3.63
C ARG A 82 10.36 16.56 -3.70
N VAL A 83 10.84 17.78 -3.52
CA VAL A 83 10.03 18.99 -3.69
C VAL A 83 10.19 19.44 -5.14
N ILE A 84 9.20 19.11 -5.97
CA ILE A 84 8.98 19.81 -7.24
C ILE A 84 7.94 20.88 -6.90
N PRO A 85 8.11 22.16 -7.28
CA PRO A 85 7.09 23.17 -7.04
C PRO A 85 5.79 22.66 -7.72
N MET A 86 4.77 22.38 -6.92
CA MET A 86 3.46 21.76 -7.25
C MET A 86 3.28 20.24 -7.04
N ASP A 87 4.34 19.42 -7.00
CA ASP A 87 4.23 17.96 -6.82
C ASP A 87 5.31 17.43 -5.87
N ALA A 88 5.11 17.68 -4.58
CA ALA A 88 5.99 17.11 -3.57
C ALA A 88 5.68 15.61 -3.42
N LEU A 89 6.70 14.76 -3.57
CA LEU A 89 6.59 13.31 -3.41
C LEU A 89 7.46 12.85 -2.25
N LEU A 90 6.85 12.14 -1.31
CA LEU A 90 7.57 11.48 -0.24
C LEU A 90 7.83 10.03 -0.64
N ARG A 91 9.10 9.63 -0.60
CA ARG A 91 9.54 8.25 -0.77
C ARG A 91 10.25 7.81 0.49
N GLN A 92 9.65 6.85 1.19
CA GLN A 92 10.24 6.20 2.34
C GLN A 92 10.69 4.80 1.98
N PHE A 93 11.87 4.41 2.42
CA PHE A 93 12.34 3.03 2.40
C PHE A 93 12.27 2.44 3.81
N ALA A 94 11.65 1.28 3.91
CA ALA A 94 11.45 0.60 5.16
C ALA A 94 11.66 -0.92 5.01
N PHE A 95 11.91 -1.57 6.14
CA PHE A 95 12.05 -3.01 6.23
C PHE A 95 11.30 -3.53 7.46
N THR A 96 10.48 -4.56 7.24
CA THR A 96 9.86 -5.40 8.25
C THR A 96 9.70 -6.78 7.63
N PRO A 97 9.89 -7.90 8.37
CA PRO A 97 9.81 -9.23 7.78
C PRO A 97 8.40 -9.58 7.28
N TYR A 98 7.36 -9.08 7.97
CA TYR A 98 5.97 -9.39 7.67
C TYR A 98 5.08 -8.17 7.83
N ILE A 99 4.06 -8.09 6.98
CA ILE A 99 2.94 -7.14 7.11
C ILE A 99 1.65 -7.92 6.95
N ASP A 100 0.76 -7.82 7.93
CA ASP A 100 -0.58 -8.36 7.83
C ASP A 100 -1.50 -7.32 7.20
N CYS A 101 -2.23 -7.72 6.18
CA CYS A 101 -3.16 -6.87 5.44
C CYS A 101 -4.56 -7.47 5.52
N MET A 102 -5.56 -6.59 5.56
CA MET A 102 -6.96 -6.96 5.51
C MET A 102 -7.71 -6.07 4.52
N ILE A 103 -8.62 -6.67 3.77
CA ILE A 103 -9.59 -5.97 2.92
C ILE A 103 -10.99 -6.56 3.16
N VAL A 104 -11.99 -5.69 3.30
CA VAL A 104 -13.39 -6.07 3.55
C VAL A 104 -14.26 -5.64 2.37
N PHE A 105 -15.12 -6.55 1.91
CA PHE A 105 -16.13 -6.35 0.88
C PHE A 105 -17.55 -6.47 1.45
#